data_AF-A0A371G348-F1
#
_entry.id   AF-A0A371G348-F1
#
_cell.length_a   1.000
_cell.length_b   1.000
_cell.length_c   1.000
_cell.angle_alpha   90.00
_cell.angle_beta   90.00
_cell.angle_gamma   90.00
#
_symmetry.space_group_name_H-M   'P 1'
#
loop_
_entity.id
_entity.type
_entity.pdbx_description
1 polymer ?
#
loop_
_entity_poly.entity_id
_entity_poly.type
_entity_poly.pdbx_seq_one_letter_code
_entity_poly.pdbx_strand_id
1 'polypeptide(L)'
;MTRKMNFGSLHLFDPEIDKTWNMIKKSKTMHELATPDVLYQPWCIQYLKLEPAQLYELKSGLIHLLPKFHGLVGEDPHKHLKEFHVVCSMMKP
;
A
#
# COMPACT_ATOMS: atom_id res chain seq x y z
N MET A 1 -39.90 -1.27 37.77
CA MET A 1 -40.80 -1.59 36.64
C MET A 1 -39.96 -1.55 35.36
N THR A 2 -39.31 -2.66 35.01
CA THR A 2 -38.38 -2.75 33.88
C THR A 2 -39.16 -3.15 32.62
N ARG A 3 -39.15 -2.27 31.61
CA ARG A 3 -39.81 -2.53 30.31
C ARG A 3 -38.94 -3.49 29.51
N LYS A 4 -39.35 -4.76 29.51
CA LYS A 4 -38.71 -5.84 28.75
C LYS A 4 -38.92 -5.56 27.25
N MET A 5 -37.86 -5.19 26.52
CA MET A 5 -37.92 -5.06 25.06
C MET A 5 -37.98 -6.45 24.44
N ASN A 6 -39.18 -6.82 24.02
CA ASN A 6 -39.51 -8.06 23.33
C ASN A 6 -39.07 -7.91 21.86
N PHE A 7 -37.99 -8.58 21.44
CA PHE A 7 -37.60 -8.67 20.03
C PHE A 7 -38.43 -9.72 19.27
N GLY A 8 -39.74 -9.74 19.52
CA GLY A 8 -40.69 -10.59 18.83
C GLY A 8 -41.57 -9.74 17.93
N SER A 9 -41.39 -9.92 16.61
CA SER A 9 -42.20 -9.37 15.52
C SER A 9 -41.75 -8.02 14.94
N LEU A 10 -40.75 -8.07 14.06
CA LEU A 10 -40.81 -7.30 12.81
C LEU A 10 -40.63 -8.28 11.65
N HIS A 11 -41.79 -8.67 11.09
CA HIS A 11 -42.02 -9.17 9.73
C HIS A 11 -40.85 -8.84 8.77
N LEU A 12 -39.92 -9.77 8.45
CA LEU A 12 -40.03 -10.91 7.53
C LEU A 12 -40.19 -10.47 6.05
N PHE A 13 -39.09 -10.61 5.29
CA PHE A 13 -38.90 -10.43 3.84
C PHE A 13 -39.23 -9.06 3.25
N ASP A 14 -38.40 -8.07 3.56
CA ASP A 14 -38.16 -7.01 2.58
C ASP A 14 -37.02 -7.45 1.65
N PRO A 15 -37.29 -7.87 0.40
CA PRO A 15 -36.25 -8.23 -0.56
C PRO A 15 -35.34 -7.05 -0.90
N GLU A 16 -35.75 -5.81 -0.59
CA GLU A 16 -34.96 -4.61 -0.77
C GLU A 16 -33.87 -4.48 0.33
N ILE A 17 -34.19 -4.86 1.57
CA ILE A 17 -33.18 -4.91 2.65
C ILE A 17 -32.19 -6.04 2.40
N ASP A 18 -32.64 -7.23 1.99
CA ASP A 18 -31.73 -8.34 1.67
C ASP A 18 -30.87 -8.03 0.44
N LYS A 19 -31.42 -7.36 -0.59
CA LYS A 19 -30.63 -6.86 -1.73
C LYS A 19 -29.60 -5.84 -1.29
N THR A 20 -29.97 -4.91 -0.43
CA THR A 20 -29.08 -3.86 0.07
C THR A 20 -27.98 -4.46 0.95
N TRP A 21 -28.31 -5.42 1.82
CA TRP A 21 -27.32 -6.13 2.64
C TRP A 21 -26.37 -6.97 1.77
N ASN A 22 -26.90 -7.67 0.76
CA ASN A 22 -26.07 -8.41 -0.19
C ASN A 22 -25.20 -7.50 -1.06
N MET A 23 -25.69 -6.32 -1.45
CA MET A 23 -24.93 -5.31 -2.18
C MET A 23 -23.80 -4.74 -1.31
N ILE A 24 -24.08 -4.41 -0.04
CA ILE A 24 -23.11 -3.93 0.94
C ILE A 24 -22.06 -5.02 1.26
N LYS A 25 -22.48 -6.28 1.36
CA LYS A 25 -21.58 -7.44 1.57
C LYS A 25 -20.71 -7.74 0.34
N LYS A 26 -21.21 -7.47 -0.86
CA LYS A 26 -20.49 -7.68 -2.13
C LYS A 26 -19.60 -6.50 -2.48
N SER A 27 -19.96 -5.28 -2.08
CA SER A 27 -19.06 -4.13 -2.10
C SER A 27 -18.06 -4.30 -0.97
N LYS A 28 -16.85 -4.79 -1.29
CA LYS A 28 -15.72 -4.76 -0.36
C LYS A 28 -15.69 -3.39 0.31
N THR A 29 -15.79 -3.37 1.63
CA THR A 29 -15.76 -2.11 2.36
C THR A 29 -14.46 -1.40 2.03
N MET A 30 -14.47 -0.06 1.93
CA MET A 30 -13.25 0.73 1.69
C MET A 30 -12.12 0.34 2.66
N HIS A 31 -12.46 -0.11 3.87
CA HIS A 31 -11.56 -0.68 4.84
C HIS A 31 -10.90 -2.00 4.36
N GLU A 32 -11.63 -2.94 3.75
CA GLU A 32 -11.08 -4.16 3.14
C GLU A 32 -10.20 -3.89 1.91
N LEU A 33 -10.45 -2.78 1.19
CA LEU A 33 -9.57 -2.33 0.10
C LEU A 33 -8.33 -1.58 0.61
N ALA A 34 -8.40 -1.01 1.81
CA ALA A 34 -7.32 -0.26 2.45
C ALA A 34 -6.44 -1.12 3.35
N THR A 35 -6.90 -2.30 3.78
CA THR A 35 -6.05 -3.33 4.36
C THR A 35 -5.21 -3.91 3.23
N PRO A 36 -3.89 -3.62 3.16
CA PRO A 36 -3.03 -4.33 2.23
C PRO A 36 -3.16 -5.82 2.59
N ASP A 37 -3.39 -6.68 1.60
CA ASP A 37 -3.23 -8.12 1.81
C ASP A 37 -1.73 -8.36 2.07
N VAL A 38 -1.34 -8.22 3.34
CA VAL A 38 0.04 -8.28 3.82
C VAL A 38 0.70 -9.61 3.44
N LEU A 39 -0.10 -10.62 3.08
CA LEU A 39 0.34 -11.95 2.70
C LEU A 39 0.60 -12.13 1.19
N TYR A 40 0.20 -11.19 0.33
CA TYR A 40 0.30 -11.35 -1.13
C TYR A 40 0.82 -10.13 -1.91
N GLN A 41 1.19 -9.04 -1.26
CA GLN A 41 2.08 -8.08 -1.89
C GLN A 41 3.52 -8.41 -1.51
N PRO A 42 4.27 -9.19 -2.34
CA PRO A 42 5.72 -9.14 -2.23
C PRO A 42 6.09 -7.67 -2.31
N TRP A 43 6.97 -7.23 -1.41
CA TRP A 43 7.54 -5.89 -1.47
C TRP A 43 7.91 -5.63 -2.94
N CYS A 44 7.41 -4.54 -3.53
CA CYS A 44 7.74 -4.18 -4.92
C CYS A 44 9.25 -4.03 -5.15
N ILE A 45 10.03 -4.08 -4.07
CA ILE A 45 11.48 -4.09 -4.02
C ILE A 45 11.93 -5.53 -3.74
N GLN A 46 12.49 -6.18 -4.76
CA GLN A 46 13.19 -7.45 -4.60
C GLN A 46 14.63 -7.17 -4.16
N TYR A 47 14.97 -7.58 -2.95
CA TYR A 47 16.36 -7.58 -2.50
C TYR A 47 17.10 -8.72 -3.20
N LEU A 48 18.16 -8.39 -3.96
CA LEU A 48 19.05 -9.41 -4.48
C LEU A 48 19.76 -10.13 -3.33
N LYS A 49 19.85 -11.46 -3.42
CA LYS A 49 20.66 -12.26 -2.52
C LYS A 49 22.12 -12.06 -2.90
N LEU A 50 22.80 -11.16 -2.18
CA LEU A 50 24.21 -10.83 -2.42
C LEU A 50 25.12 -11.86 -1.75
N GLU A 51 26.21 -12.23 -2.43
CA GLU A 51 27.29 -13.02 -1.84
C GLU A 51 28.05 -12.16 -0.80
N PRO A 52 28.28 -12.63 0.44
CA PRO A 52 28.94 -11.86 1.50
C PRO A 52 30.34 -11.33 1.16
N ALA A 53 30.97 -11.87 0.12
CA ALA A 53 32.30 -11.48 -0.32
C ALA A 53 32.35 -10.10 -1.03
N GLN A 54 31.21 -9.53 -1.43
CA GLN A 54 31.15 -8.22 -2.07
C GLN A 54 30.67 -7.16 -1.08
N LEU A 55 31.63 -6.44 -0.48
CA LEU A 55 31.34 -5.23 0.27
C LEU A 55 31.01 -4.11 -0.74
N TYR A 56 29.74 -3.74 -0.85
CA TYR A 56 29.31 -2.62 -1.68
C TYR A 56 29.57 -1.31 -0.93
N GLU A 57 30.65 -0.62 -1.28
CA GLU A 57 30.95 0.69 -0.74
C GLU A 57 30.37 1.80 -1.63
N LEU A 58 29.45 2.60 -1.10
CA LEU A 58 29.05 3.84 -1.74
C LEU A 58 30.16 4.87 -1.52
N LYS A 59 30.92 5.18 -2.58
CA LYS A 59 31.93 6.23 -2.52
C LYS A 59 31.28 7.54 -2.12
N SER A 60 31.77 8.19 -1.06
CA SER A 60 31.23 9.47 -0.58
C SER A 60 31.25 10.56 -1.66
N GLY A 61 32.25 10.51 -2.54
CA GLY A 61 32.35 11.35 -3.74
C GLY A 61 31.23 11.14 -4.76
N LEU A 62 30.35 10.15 -4.64
CA LEU A 62 29.18 9.98 -5.52
C LEU A 62 27.87 10.40 -4.86
N ILE A 63 27.85 10.59 -3.53
CA ILE A 63 26.63 10.96 -2.78
C ILE A 63 26.07 12.30 -3.27
N HIS A 64 26.94 13.22 -3.68
CA HIS A 64 26.53 14.54 -4.16
C HIS A 64 25.80 14.49 -5.53
N LEU A 65 25.92 13.38 -6.27
CA LEU A 65 25.23 13.17 -7.54
C LEU A 65 23.82 12.60 -7.36
N LEU A 66 23.53 12.02 -6.20
CA LEU A 66 22.23 11.43 -5.95
C LEU A 66 21.15 12.53 -5.91
N PRO A 67 20.05 12.38 -6.66
CA PRO A 67 18.95 13.33 -6.60
C PRO A 67 18.36 13.33 -5.18
N LYS A 68 17.86 14.48 -4.73
CA LYS A 68 17.24 14.65 -3.41
C LYS A 68 15.72 14.72 -3.55
N PHE A 69 15.03 14.09 -2.62
CA PHE A 69 13.58 14.18 -2.47
C PHE A 69 13.26 14.77 -1.12
N HIS A 70 12.49 15.86 -1.10
CA HIS A 70 12.16 16.60 0.13
C HIS A 70 10.71 16.35 0.57
N GLY A 71 9.91 15.68 -0.26
CA GLY A 71 8.49 15.43 -0.01
C GLY A 71 7.64 16.71 -0.11
N LEU A 72 8.10 17.71 -0.87
CA LEU A 72 7.38 18.97 -1.02
C LEU A 72 6.17 18.82 -1.93
N VAL A 73 5.17 19.68 -1.72
CA VAL A 73 4.03 19.80 -2.63
C VAL A 73 4.53 20.15 -4.03
N GLY A 74 4.29 19.25 -5.00
CA GLY A 74 4.74 19.39 -6.38
C GLY A 74 5.95 18.52 -6.75
N GLU A 75 6.64 17.91 -5.78
CA GLU A 75 7.59 16.84 -6.07
C GLU A 75 6.83 15.54 -6.39
N ASP A 76 7.11 14.95 -7.56
CA ASP A 76 6.50 13.68 -7.98
C ASP A 76 7.40 12.49 -7.58
N PRO A 77 6.93 11.57 -6.71
CA PRO A 77 7.71 10.41 -6.29
C PRO A 77 8.16 9.51 -7.45
N HIS A 78 7.32 9.36 -8.48
CA HIS A 78 7.63 8.48 -9.62
C HIS A 78 8.76 9.06 -10.50
N LYS A 79 8.71 10.36 -10.77
CA LYS A 79 9.76 11.09 -11.46
C LYS A 79 11.07 11.02 -10.69
N HIS A 80 11.02 11.22 -9.38
CA HIS A 80 12.22 11.11 -8.54
C HIS A 80 12.86 9.71 -8.62
N LEU A 81 12.05 8.65 -8.53
CA LEU A 81 12.56 7.28 -8.67
C LEU A 81 13.21 7.02 -10.05
N LYS A 82 12.64 7.57 -11.12
CA LYS A 82 13.24 7.47 -12.47
C LYS A 82 14.57 8.20 -12.57
N GLU A 83 14.65 9.42 -12.04
CA GLU A 83 15.90 10.20 -12.00
C GLU A 83 16.98 9.50 -11.18
N PHE A 84 16.60 8.98 -10.01
CA PHE A 84 17.50 8.20 -9.16
C PHE A 84 18.05 6.99 -9.90
N HIS A 85 17.18 6.22 -10.57
CA HIS A 85 17.59 5.06 -11.35
C HIS A 85 18.61 5.43 -12.44
N VAL A 86 18.32 6.47 -13.22
CA VAL A 86 19.23 6.95 -14.29
C VAL A 86 20.59 7.32 -13.72
N VAL A 87 20.63 8.09 -12.64
CA VAL A 87 21.89 8.50 -11.99
C VAL A 87 22.69 7.29 -11.50
N CYS A 88 22.05 6.34 -10.81
CA CYS A 88 22.71 5.13 -10.34
C CYS A 88 23.21 4.25 -11.50
N SER A 89 22.48 4.16 -12.61
CA SER A 89 22.91 3.40 -13.79
C SER A 89 24.12 4.01 -14.51
N MET A 90 24.37 5.32 -14.32
CA MET A 90 25.56 6.00 -14.85
C MET A 90 26.79 5.82 -13.97
N MET A 91 26.60 5.42 -12.70
CA MET A 91 27.71 5.13 -11.80
C MET A 91 28.32 3.77 -12.19
N LYS A 92 29.55 3.80 -12.72
CA LYS A 92 30.31 2.57 -12.96
C LYS A 92 30.69 1.94 -11.60
N PRO A 93 30.58 0.60 -11.45
CA PRO A 93 31.05 -0.12 -10.26
C PRO A 93 32.52 0.18 -9.93
#